data_AF-D9QI62-F1
#
_entry.id   AF-D9QI62-F1
#
_cell.length_a   1.000
_cell.length_b   1.000
_cell.length_c   1.000
_cell.angle_alpha   90.00
_cell.angle_beta   90.00
_cell.angle_gamma   90.00
#
_symmetry.space_group_name_H-M   'P 1'
#
loop_
_entity.id
_entity.type
_entity.pdbx_description
1 polymer ?
#
loop_
_entity_poly.entity_id
_entity_poly.type
_entity_poly.pdbx_seq_one_letter_code
_entity_poly.pdbx_strand_id
1 'polypeptide(L)' 'MTTDNAAVAARLLAIRQELEAQVWPTAVEAALSDDHERIRDLVKLKVDIDAIDFALGHRPAGIREGSQI' A
#
# COMPACT_ATOMS: atom_id res chain seq x y z
N MET A 1 -1.85 -22.29 -10.10
CA MET A 1 -2.39 -21.83 -8.81
C MET A 1 -3.25 -20.63 -9.10
N THR A 2 -4.57 -20.72 -8.89
CA THR A 2 -5.43 -19.54 -8.87
C THR A 2 -4.98 -18.68 -7.69
N THR A 3 -4.39 -17.53 -7.99
CA THR A 3 -4.05 -16.53 -6.97
C THR A 3 -5.36 -16.15 -6.28
N ASP A 4 -5.47 -16.47 -5.00
CA ASP A 4 -6.59 -15.99 -4.19
C ASP A 4 -6.44 -14.48 -4.01
N ASN A 5 -7.11 -13.74 -4.89
CA ASN A 5 -7.10 -12.28 -4.90
C ASN A 5 -7.56 -11.69 -3.55
N ALA A 6 -8.39 -12.42 -2.78
CA ALA A 6 -8.80 -11.98 -1.45
C ALA A 6 -7.65 -12.12 -0.43
N ALA A 7 -6.92 -13.24 -0.47
CA ALA A 7 -5.73 -13.44 0.37
C ALA A 7 -4.61 -12.43 0.04
N VAL A 8 -4.40 -12.12 -1.25
CA VAL A 8 -3.44 -11.09 -1.68
C VAL A 8 -3.88 -9.70 -1.22
N ALA A 9 -5.16 -9.35 -1.36
CA ALA A 9 -5.69 -8.07 -0.90
C ALA A 9 -5.55 -7.91 0.62
N ALA A 10 -5.80 -8.96 1.41
CA ALA A 10 -5.63 -8.93 2.86
C ALA A 10 -4.17 -8.68 3.26
N ARG A 11 -3.20 -9.29 2.55
CA ARG A 11 -1.76 -9.05 2.78
C ARG A 11 -1.36 -7.63 2.43
N LEU A 12 -1.80 -7.13 1.28
CA LEU A 12 -1.52 -5.76 0.86
C LEU A 12 -2.10 -4.73 1.85
N LEU A 13 -3.30 -4.98 2.37
CA LEU A 13 -3.92 -4.14 3.40
C LEU A 13 -3.09 -4.14 4.70
N ALA A 14 -2.65 -5.30 5.17
CA ALA A 14 -1.83 -5.40 6.38
C ALA A 14 -0.49 -4.66 6.22
N ILE A 15 0.20 -4.85 5.10
CA ILE A 15 1.45 -4.14 4.77
C ILE A 15 1.21 -2.63 4.75
N ARG A 16 0.16 -2.17 4.08
CA ARG A 16 -0.19 -0.75 4.01
C ARG A 16 -0.46 -0.15 5.39
N GLN A 17 -1.21 -0.83 6.25
CA GLN A 17 -1.48 -0.37 7.62
C GLN A 17 -0.19 -0.27 8.46
N GLU A 18 0.69 -1.25 8.36
CA GLU A 18 1.96 -1.27 9.08
C GLU A 18 2.90 -0.14 8.62
N LEU A 19 2.99 0.09 7.31
CA LEU A 19 3.80 1.15 6.74
C LEU A 19 3.24 2.55 7.10
N GLU A 20 1.93 2.73 7.01
CA GLU A 20 1.27 4.01 7.32
C GLU A 20 1.46 4.43 8.78
N ALA A 21 1.46 3.47 9.71
CA ALA A 21 1.74 3.72 11.12
C ALA A 21 3.18 4.20 11.40
N GLN A 22 4.13 3.88 10.52
CA GLN A 22 5.56 4.13 10.73
C GLN A 22 6.12 5.29 9.92
N VAL A 23 5.60 5.54 8.70
CA VAL A 23 6.17 6.55 7.78
C VAL A 23 6.24 7.94 8.40
N TRP A 24 5.17 8.42 9.04
CA TRP A 24 5.14 9.77 9.57
C TRP A 24 6.06 9.97 10.79
N PRO A 25 6.04 9.10 11.83
CA PRO A 25 7.02 9.17 12.91
C PRO A 25 8.47 9.15 12.42
N THR A 26 8.81 8.23 11.50
CA THR A 26 10.19 8.14 10.98
C THR A 26 10.57 9.35 10.13
N ALA A 27 9.63 9.96 9.40
CA ALA A 27 9.89 11.17 8.61
C ALA A 27 10.17 12.37 9.51
N VAL A 28 9.45 12.49 10.62
CA VAL A 28 9.69 13.52 11.64
C VAL A 28 11.08 13.34 12.26
N GLU A 29 11.45 12.13 12.66
CA GLU A 29 12.79 11.85 13.20
C GLU A 29 13.91 12.16 12.20
N ALA A 30 13.72 11.82 10.92
CA ALA A 30 14.68 12.12 9.86
C ALA A 30 14.81 13.63 9.63
N ALA A 31 13.70 14.38 9.67
CA ALA A 31 13.69 15.84 9.57
C ALA A 31 14.40 16.51 10.75
N LEU A 32 14.25 15.98 11.97
CA LEU A 32 14.97 16.47 13.15
C LEU A 32 16.48 16.24 13.06
N SER A 33 16.92 15.25 12.29
CA SER A 33 18.33 14.88 12.11
C SER A 33 18.94 15.44 10.81
N ASP A 34 18.20 16.27 10.07
CA ASP A 34 18.57 16.81 8.75
C ASP A 34 18.95 15.72 7.70
N ASP A 35 18.39 14.51 7.86
CA ASP A 35 18.64 13.38 6.97
C ASP A 35 17.75 13.46 5.71
N HIS A 36 18.16 14.30 4.78
CA HIS A 36 17.41 14.58 3.56
C HIS A 36 17.21 13.35 2.65
N GLU A 37 18.13 12.39 2.65
CA GLU A 37 18.01 11.16 1.85
C GLU A 37 16.90 10.27 2.42
N ARG A 38 16.91 10.07 3.74
CA ARG A 38 15.88 9.30 4.44
C ARG A 38 14.49 9.92 4.30
N ILE A 39 14.38 11.25 4.37
CA ILE A 39 13.13 11.96 4.10
C ILE A 39 12.63 11.68 2.67
N ARG A 40 13.52 11.76 1.67
CA ARG A 40 13.16 11.47 0.27
C ARG A 40 12.63 10.06 0.10
N ASP A 41 13.26 9.08 0.71
CA ASP A 41 12.84 7.68 0.60
C ASP A 41 11.52 7.42 1.33
N LEU A 42 11.27 8.08 2.46
CA LEU A 42 9.98 8.01 3.17
C LEU A 42 8.84 8.67 2.36
N VAL A 43 9.12 9.76 1.63
CA VAL A 43 8.14 10.37 0.71
C VAL A 43 7.78 9.40 -0.43
N LYS A 44 8.77 8.71 -1.02
CA LYS A 44 8.49 7.68 -2.04
C LYS A 44 7.65 6.53 -1.46
N LEU A 45 8.00 6.06 -0.27
CA LEU A 45 7.26 5.01 0.42
C LEU A 45 5.79 5.43 0.65
N LYS A 46 5.52 6.70 0.94
CA LYS A 46 4.14 7.20 1.03
C LYS A 46 3.38 7.11 -0.29
N VAL A 47 4.04 7.39 -1.42
CA VAL A 47 3.44 7.23 -2.76
C VAL A 47 3.14 5.76 -3.05
N ASP A 48 4.03 4.85 -2.65
CA ASP A 48 3.80 3.41 -2.82
C ASP A 48 2.61 2.91 -1.98
N ILE A 49 2.43 3.43 -0.77
CA ILE A 49 1.25 3.18 0.07
C ILE A 49 -0.04 3.63 -0.64
N ASP A 50 -0.02 4.83 -1.24
CA ASP A 50 -1.17 5.35 -1.99
C ASP A 50 -1.49 4.51 -3.23
N ALA A 51 -0.46 3.97 -3.89
CA ALA A 51 -0.64 3.03 -5.00
C ALA A 51 -1.27 1.70 -4.54
N ILE A 52 -0.90 1.18 -3.35
CA ILE A 52 -1.53 0.00 -2.77
C ILE A 52 -3.01 0.27 -2.47
N ASP A 53 -3.33 1.42 -1.87
CA ASP A 53 -4.72 1.82 -1.61
C ASP A 53 -5.55 1.94 -2.90
N PHE A 54 -4.96 2.52 -3.95
CA PHE A 54 -5.58 2.58 -5.26
C PHE A 54 -5.87 1.16 -5.81
N ALA A 55 -4.89 0.26 -5.76
CA ALA A 55 -5.03 -1.12 -6.25
C ALA A 55 -6.09 -1.90 -5.47
N LEU A 56 -6.17 -1.71 -4.15
CA LEU A 56 -7.19 -2.32 -3.31
C LEU A 56 -8.60 -1.81 -3.65
N GLY A 57 -8.74 -0.51 -3.92
CA GLY A 57 -10.00 0.13 -4.30
C GLY A 57 -10.50 -0.22 -5.71
N HIS A 58 -9.58 -0.50 -6.64
CA HIS A 58 -9.88 -0.80 -8.04
C HIS A 58 -9.72 -2.29 -8.39
N ARG A 59 -9.61 -3.15 -7.38
CA ARG A 59 -9.49 -4.59 -7.61
C ARG A 59 -10.71 -5.07 -8.42
N PRO A 60 -10.52 -5.90 -9.47
CA PRO A 60 -11.64 -6.51 -10.16
C PRO A 60 -12.47 -7.29 -9.14
N ALA A 61 -13.72 -6.89 -8.91
CA ALA A 61 -14.69 -7.77 -8.29
C ALA A 61 -14.75 -8.98 -9.23
N GLY A 62 -14.28 -10.14 -8.77
CA GLY A 62 -14.05 -11.30 -9.61
C GLY A 62 -15.16 -11.46 -10.63
N ILE A 63 -14.80 -11.67 -11.89
CA ILE A 63 -15.75 -11.96 -12.97
C ILE A 63 -16.75 -12.97 -12.40
N ARG A 64 -17.99 -12.53 -12.15
CA ARG A 64 -19.07 -13.46 -11.83
C ARG A 64 -19.20 -14.31 -13.08
N GLU A 65 -18.71 -15.54 -13.04
CA GLU A 65 -19.11 -16.60 -13.96
C GLU A 65 -20.65 -16.62 -13.91
N GLY A 66 -21.31 -16.07 -14.93
CA GLY A 66 -22.76 -15.91 -14.92
C GLY A 66 -23.35 -14.73 -15.68
N SER A 67 -22.57 -13.94 -16.43
CA SER A 67 -23.17 -13.03 -17.41
C SER A 67 -23.37 -13.78 -18.75
N GLN A 68 -24.36 -14.67 -18.79
CA GLN A 68 -24.95 -15.10 -20.05
C GLN A 68 -25.86 -13.96 -20.55
N ILE A 69 -25.52 -13.40 -21.70
CA ILE A 69 -26.48 -12.78 -22.62
C ILE A 69 -26.65 -13.76 -23.77
#